data_AF-A0A7W1V0P4-F1
#
_entry.id   AF-A0A7W1V0P4-F1
#
_cell.length_a   1.000
_cell.length_b   1.000
_cell.length_c   1.000
_cell.angle_alpha   90.00
_cell.angle_beta   90.00
_cell.angle_gamma   90.00
#
_symmetry.space_group_name_H-M   'P 1'
#
loop_
_entity.id
_entity.type
_entity.pdbx_description
1 polymer ?
#
loop_
_entity_poly.entity_id
_entity_poly.type
_entity_poly.pdbx_seq_one_letter_code
_entity_poly.pdbx_strand_id
1 'polypeptide(L)' 'FRNYNPFQLSRSAGAGIRIFMPAFGLLGIDFGYGFDPIPGTIGPNGWETHFIIGQQF' A
#
# COMPACT_ATOMS: atom_id res chain seq x y z
N PHE A 1 16.88 -16.54 -14.88
CA PHE A 1 16.22 -17.38 -13.86
C PHE A 1 17.04 -17.66 -12.58
N ARG A 2 18.31 -17.21 -12.44
CA ARG A 2 19.17 -17.52 -11.27
C ARG A 2 19.11 -16.53 -10.09
N ASN A 3 18.36 -15.43 -10.20
CA ASN A 3 18.39 -14.34 -9.21
C ASN A 3 17.07 -14.21 -8.42
N TYR A 4 16.27 -15.27 -8.35
CA TYR A 4 15.08 -15.27 -7.52
C TYR A 4 15.45 -15.77 -6.12
N ASN A 5 15.52 -14.85 -5.16
CA ASN A 5 15.67 -15.21 -3.75
C ASN A 5 14.28 -15.27 -3.11
N PRO A 6 13.76 -16.47 -2.78
CA PRO A 6 12.43 -16.62 -2.17
C PRO A 6 12.34 -16.04 -0.75
N PHE A 7 13.47 -15.65 -0.15
CA PHE A 7 13.51 -15.02 1.17
C PHE A 7 13.50 -13.48 1.11
N GLN A 8 13.46 -12.88 -0.09
CA GLN A 8 13.33 -11.44 -0.26
C GLN A 8 11.85 -11.05 -0.18
N LEU A 9 11.31 -11.03 1.04
CA LEU A 9 9.94 -10.62 1.31
C LEU A 9 9.92 -9.19 1.83
N SER A 10 9.10 -8.32 1.22
CA SER A 10 8.81 -6.99 1.75
C SER A 10 7.60 -7.06 2.67
N ARG A 11 7.80 -6.71 3.94
CA ARG A 11 6.78 -6.68 4.97
C ARG A 11 6.27 -5.25 5.14
N SER A 12 4.95 -5.13 5.11
CA SER A 12 4.22 -3.93 5.42
C SER A 12 2.97 -4.27 6.22
N ALA A 13 2.45 -3.31 6.96
CA ALA A 13 1.13 -3.38 7.54
C ALA A 13 0.37 -2.12 7.14
N GLY A 14 -0.95 -2.22 6.99
CA GLY A 14 -1.76 -1.08 6.67
C GLY A 14 -3.19 -1.23 7.18
N ALA A 15 -3.86 -0.09 7.31
CA ALA A 15 -5.26 0.00 7.66
C ALA A 15 -5.96 0.91 6.65
N GLY A 16 -7.13 0.49 6.19
CA GLY A 16 -7.92 1.21 5.21
C GLY A 16 -9.33 1.50 5.69
N ILE A 17 -9.85 2.66 5.33
CA ILE A 17 -11.25 3.04 5.50
C ILE A 17 -11.88 3.15 4.12
N ARG A 18 -13.04 2.51 3.94
CA ARG A 18 -13.81 2.56 2.71
C ARG A 18 -15.20 3.12 2.98
N ILE A 19 -15.55 4.17 2.26
CA ILE A 19 -16.84 4.85 2.36
C ILE A 19 -17.50 4.79 0.99
N PHE A 20 -18.70 4.25 0.93
CA PHE A 20 -19.52 4.32 -0.27
C PHE A 20 -20.30 5.64 -0.28
N MET A 21 -20.11 6.45 -1.31
CA MET A 21 -20.83 7.70 -1.51
C MET A 21 -21.73 7.58 -2.75
N PRO A 22 -23.07 7.67 -2.61
CA PRO A 22 -24.01 7.45 -3.71
C PRO A 22 -23.77 8.29 -4.98
N ALA A 23 -23.17 9.49 -4.85
CA ALA A 23 -22.89 10.37 -5.99
C ALA A 23 -21.49 10.19 -6.63
N PHE A 24 -20.55 9.55 -5.92
CA PHE A 24 -19.12 9.53 -6.31
C PHE A 24 -18.51 8.12 -6.34
N GLY A 25 -19.28 7.10 -5.98
CA GLY A 25 -18.80 5.72 -5.89
C GLY A 25 -18.03 5.44 -4.60
N LEU A 26 -17.05 4.55 -4.68
CA LEU A 26 -16.30 4.08 -3.52
C LEU A 26 -15.09 5.00 -3.30
N LEU A 27 -15.07 5.68 -2.16
CA LEU A 27 -13.92 6.41 -1.67
C LEU A 27 -13.15 5.51 -0.69
N GLY A 28 -11.90 5.22 -1.02
CA GLY A 28 -10.97 4.50 -0.16
C GLY A 28 -9.84 5.40 0.30
N ILE A 29 -9.52 5.35 1.59
CA ILE A 29 -8.30 5.93 2.16
C ILE A 29 -7.54 4.80 2.83
N ASP A 30 -6.35 4.49 2.36
CA ASP A 30 -5.52 3.41 2.87
C ASP A 30 -4.21 3.98 3.40
N PHE A 31 -3.86 3.62 4.63
CA PHE A 31 -2.60 3.97 5.29
C PHE A 31 -1.73 2.73 5.37
N GLY A 32 -0.58 2.74 4.69
CA GLY A 32 0.42 1.68 4.72
C GLY A 32 1.68 2.12 5.47
N TYR A 33 2.31 1.20 6.18
CA TYR A 33 3.63 1.35 6.75
C TYR A 33 4.52 0.20 6.28
N GLY A 34 5.57 0.52 5.52
CA GLY A 34 6.58 -0.44 5.10
C GLY A 34 7.67 -0.59 6.16
N PHE A 35 7.80 -1.79 6.74
CA PHE A 35 8.82 -2.08 7.77
C PHE A 35 10.18 -2.37 7.17
N ASP A 36 10.20 -2.95 5.96
CA ASP A 36 11.44 -3.31 5.29
C ASP A 36 11.98 -2.13 4.44
N PRO A 37 13.31 -2.01 4.33
CA PRO A 37 13.94 -0.98 3.51
C PRO A 37 13.70 -1.27 2.03
N ILE A 38 13.56 -0.20 1.25
CA ILE A 38 13.61 -0.30 -0.21
C ILE A 38 15.07 -0.43 -0.68
N PRO A 39 15.31 -1.07 -1.84
CA PRO A 39 16.66 -1.20 -2.37
C PRO A 39 17.36 0.16 -2.46
N GLY A 40 18.47 0.32 -1.74
CA GLY A 40 19.24 1.57 -1.68
C GLY A 40 18.99 2.45 -0.44
N THR A 41 18.10 2.07 0.48
CA THR A 41 17.90 2.78 1.75
C THR A 41 18.29 1.91 2.95
N ILE A 42 18.72 2.56 4.04
CA ILE A 42 19.16 1.90 5.29
C ILE A 42 18.02 1.88 6.34
N GLY A 43 16.91 2.59 6.05
CA GLY A 43 15.75 2.71 6.95
C GLY A 43 14.47 2.13 6.35
N PRO A 44 13.45 1.89 7.21
CA PRO A 44 12.13 1.42 6.78
C PRO A 44 11.54 2.34 5.71
N ASN A 45 10.80 1.76 4.75
CA ASN A 45 10.10 2.51 3.71
C ASN A 45 9.18 3.59 4.29
N GLY A 46 8.60 3.34 5.48
CA GLY A 46 7.89 4.36 6.24
C GLY A 46 6.41 4.45 5.89
N TRP A 47 5.83 5.64 6.11
CA TRP A 47 4.39 5.90 5.96
C TRP A 47 4.02 6.25 4.51
N GLU A 48 3.09 5.50 3.95
CA GLU A 48 2.52 5.66 2.61
C GLU A 48 1.00 5.83 2.75
N THR A 49 0.42 6.85 2.11
CA THR A 49 -1.04 7.07 2.11
C THR A 49 -1.56 6.96 0.69
N HIS A 50 -2.54 6.09 0.47
CA HIS A 50 -3.17 5.86 -0.82
C HIS A 50 -4.64 6.27 -0.79
N PHE A 51 -5.10 6.80 -1.92
CA PHE A 51 -6.48 7.23 -2.11
C PHE A 51 -7.06 6.53 -3.34
N ILE A 52 -8.25 5.96 -3.18
CA ILE A 52 -9.03 5.35 -4.26
C ILE A 52 -10.27 6.22 -4.45
N ILE A 53 -10.46 6.74 -5.66
CA ILE A 53 -11.64 7.51 -6.04
C ILE A 53 -12.16 6.87 -7.33
N GLY A 54 -13.33 6.23 -7.28
CA GLY A 54 -13.90 5.61 -8.46
C GLY A 54 -15.42 5.41 -8.37
N GLN A 55 -16.11 5.89 -9.39
CA GLN A 55 -17.41 5.37 -9.77
C GLN A 55 -17.16 4.04 -10.49
N GLN A 56 -17.47 2.93 -9.83
CA GLN A 56 -17.41 1.60 -10.45
C GLN A 56 -18.54 1.55 -11.50
N PHE A 57 -18.19 1.51 -12.79
CA PHE A 57 -19.14 1.30 -13.89
C PHE A 57 -19.68 -0.14 -13.85
#